data_AF-A0A1W5DBB2-F1
#
_entry.id   AF-A0A1W5DBB2-F1
#
_cell.length_a   1.000
_cell.length_b   1.000
_cell.length_c   1.000
_cell.angle_alpha   90.00
_cell.angle_beta   90.00
_cell.angle_gamma   90.00
#
_symmetry.space_group_name_H-M   'P 1'
#
loop_
_entity.id
_entity.type
_entity.pdbx_description
1 polymer ?
#
loop_
_entity_poly.entity_id
_entity_poly.type
_entity_poly.pdbx_seq_one_letter_code
_entity_poly.pdbx_strand_id
1 'polypeptide(L)'
;MQLQWPLEQTATSTLSVARGVIEAATNDNIQALALLACERFGATLALCPETCRKVEDLVIKTKPPAVIGFLSAFVGYSPTDCASELVRSLAGVQFLGLVTSLVTTIGAFQGGNALEAMLTSWAADKTLLPTARQLKDLLASLEHRCMRSGFADSVLGYHILLTTSLNLSGTQAHDLWRGCAQYPEAVGIAMLVDAFRQLSRIGDAQQVTIRTTACAPWIVAFTKWCLGHPPSIYFEDGHPLLEQSAVGVTVIVSRDIGDHSEIEIAVYREVDTPAELITARGMAEPYCGMVSIENYGRWLCRDYELASNIGFRAIQQALPYALKQIITHMQFSYTLADTKQTSQPQTSSSSTFRARSSKEEDLMGLATSPFAPDSVISEMTVRLLGLPHPLPLQPLPEGLLVGNLPLVELYIRDLKEACSCPKCSDSQSQHFLDCSVTGFFKAWRI
;
A
#
# COMPACT_ATOMS: atom_id res chain seq x y z
N MET A 1 5.20 47.26 41.57
CA MET A 1 4.95 46.06 40.75
C MET A 1 5.40 46.37 39.33
N GLN A 2 6.60 45.91 38.95
CA GLN A 2 7.13 46.07 37.60
C GLN A 2 6.52 45.01 36.68
N LEU A 3 5.95 45.45 35.56
CA LEU A 3 5.61 44.60 34.42
C LEU A 3 6.91 44.11 33.76
N GLN A 4 7.40 42.94 34.18
CA GLN A 4 8.37 42.19 33.40
C GLN A 4 7.66 41.63 32.17
N TRP A 5 8.13 42.06 30.99
CA TRP A 5 7.60 41.72 29.68
C TRP A 5 7.87 40.23 29.35
N PRO A 6 6.99 39.52 28.61
CA PRO A 6 7.10 38.07 28.34
C PRO A 6 8.24 37.66 27.38
N LEU A 7 9.16 38.57 27.06
CA LEU A 7 10.23 38.35 26.07
C LEU A 7 11.18 37.21 26.46
N GLU A 8 11.45 37.02 27.76
CA GLU A 8 12.29 35.92 28.23
C GLU A 8 11.63 34.56 28.01
N GLN A 9 10.30 34.46 28.17
CA GLN A 9 9.56 33.22 27.88
C GLN A 9 9.49 32.92 26.38
N THR A 10 9.34 33.95 25.54
CA THR A 10 9.36 33.77 24.08
C THR A 10 10.73 33.39 23.55
N ALA A 11 11.82 34.00 24.05
CA ALA A 11 13.18 33.69 23.63
C ALA A 11 13.65 32.30 24.10
N THR A 12 13.30 31.90 25.32
CA THR A 12 13.60 30.54 25.79
C THR A 12 12.79 29.47 25.05
N SER A 13 11.54 29.77 24.67
CA SER A 13 10.70 28.89 23.87
C SER A 13 11.18 28.77 22.41
N THR A 14 11.68 29.84 21.79
CA THR A 14 12.21 29.75 20.41
C THR A 14 13.55 29.02 20.37
N LEU A 15 14.41 29.23 21.38
CA LEU A 15 15.68 28.52 21.51
C LEU A 15 15.48 27.02 21.79
N SER A 16 14.49 26.65 22.61
CA SER A 16 14.19 25.23 22.87
C SER A 16 13.63 24.52 21.63
N VAL A 17 12.75 25.18 20.87
CA VAL A 17 12.23 24.67 19.58
C VAL A 17 13.36 24.51 18.56
N ALA A 18 14.22 25.51 18.41
CA ALA A 18 15.38 25.42 17.49
C ALA A 18 16.34 24.29 17.89
N ARG A 19 16.56 24.09 19.20
CA ARG A 19 17.38 22.98 19.70
C ARG A 19 16.75 21.61 19.39
N GLY A 20 15.45 21.45 19.64
CA GLY A 20 14.73 20.20 19.34
C GLY A 20 14.80 19.83 17.87
N VAL A 21 14.59 20.82 16.99
CA VAL A 21 14.68 20.65 15.53
C VAL A 21 16.09 20.23 15.09
N ILE A 22 17.14 20.87 15.61
CA ILE A 22 18.53 20.52 15.27
C ILE A 22 18.89 19.13 15.80
N GLU A 23 18.45 18.79 17.01
CA GLU A 23 18.72 17.49 17.62
C GLU A 23 18.05 16.36 16.82
N ALA A 24 16.78 16.52 16.46
CA ALA A 24 16.07 15.56 15.62
C ALA A 24 16.67 15.45 14.22
N ALA A 25 17.03 16.58 13.62
CA ALA A 25 17.68 16.59 12.32
C ALA A 25 19.02 15.82 12.34
N THR A 26 19.76 15.94 13.44
CA THR A 26 21.04 15.25 13.61
C THR A 26 20.83 13.75 13.85
N ASN A 27 19.86 13.36 14.68
CA ASN A 27 19.56 11.96 14.99
C ASN A 27 19.15 11.16 13.75
N ASP A 28 18.31 11.74 12.89
CA ASP A 28 17.81 11.06 11.68
C ASP A 28 18.64 11.36 10.43
N ASN A 29 19.73 12.14 10.56
CA ASN A 29 20.57 12.59 9.46
C ASN A 29 19.77 13.28 8.33
N ILE A 30 18.82 14.13 8.72
CA ILE A 30 17.98 14.92 7.81
C ILE A 30 18.36 16.40 7.91
N GLN A 31 17.89 17.22 6.95
CA GLN A 31 18.10 18.66 7.04
C GLN A 31 17.04 19.35 7.90
N ALA A 32 17.48 20.15 8.86
CA ALA A 32 16.59 20.95 9.73
C ALA A 32 15.65 21.87 8.92
N LEU A 33 16.11 22.40 7.78
CA LEU A 33 15.28 23.21 6.88
C LEU A 33 14.09 22.42 6.34
N ALA A 34 14.29 21.15 5.97
CA ALA A 34 13.22 20.30 5.47
C ALA A 34 12.16 20.07 6.55
N LEU A 35 12.59 19.81 7.79
CA LEU A 35 11.68 19.62 8.93
C LEU A 35 10.82 20.86 9.19
N LEU A 36 11.44 22.04 9.27
CA LEU A 36 10.75 23.31 9.53
C LEU A 36 9.80 23.73 8.40
N ALA A 37 10.24 23.59 7.14
CA ALA A 37 9.43 23.92 5.99
C ALA A 37 8.19 23.01 5.90
N CYS A 38 8.37 21.72 6.16
CA CYS A 38 7.29 20.74 6.16
C CYS A 38 6.31 20.94 7.31
N GLU A 39 6.79 21.25 8.52
CA GLU A 39 5.91 21.57 9.65
C GLU A 39 5.05 22.80 9.34
N ARG A 40 5.66 23.87 8.80
CA ARG A 40 4.92 25.08 8.40
C ARG A 40 3.89 24.79 7.31
N PHE A 41 4.25 23.97 6.34
CA PHE A 41 3.31 23.54 5.30
C PHE A 41 2.15 22.74 5.88
N GLY A 42 2.41 21.90 6.89
CA GLY A 42 1.39 21.14 7.62
C GLY A 42 0.26 22.00 8.20
N ALA A 43 0.57 23.23 8.61
CA ALA A 43 -0.42 24.21 9.07
C ALA A 43 -1.44 24.64 7.99
N THR A 44 -1.24 24.24 6.74
CA THR A 44 -2.13 24.55 5.63
C THR A 44 -2.99 23.37 5.19
N LEU A 45 -2.64 22.14 5.60
CA LEU A 45 -3.22 20.91 5.07
C LEU A 45 -4.64 20.64 5.60
N ALA A 46 -5.50 20.11 4.74
CA ALA A 46 -6.80 19.59 5.13
C ALA A 46 -6.64 18.15 5.67
N LEU A 47 -6.67 17.98 6.99
CA LEU A 47 -6.69 16.68 7.65
C LEU A 47 -7.71 16.63 8.77
N CYS A 48 -8.47 15.55 8.82
CA CYS A 48 -9.54 15.40 9.76
C CYS A 48 -9.00 15.02 11.15
N PRO A 49 -9.73 15.37 12.23
CA PRO A 49 -9.28 15.10 13.60
C PRO A 49 -9.02 13.62 13.89
N GLU A 50 -9.79 12.72 13.26
CA GLU A 50 -9.60 11.26 13.41
C GLU A 50 -8.25 10.81 12.87
N THR A 51 -7.87 11.28 11.68
CA THR A 51 -6.57 11.01 11.08
C THR A 51 -5.44 11.60 11.91
N CYS A 52 -5.58 12.84 12.39
CA CYS A 52 -4.58 13.47 13.25
C CYS A 52 -4.33 12.64 14.51
N ARG A 53 -5.39 12.22 15.22
CA ARG A 53 -5.27 11.35 16.40
C ARG A 53 -4.61 10.02 16.08
N LYS A 54 -4.99 9.40 14.95
CA LYS A 54 -4.44 8.13 14.51
C LYS A 54 -2.93 8.22 14.27
N VAL A 55 -2.48 9.29 13.64
CA VAL A 55 -1.07 9.53 13.31
C VAL A 55 -0.26 9.89 14.55
N GLU A 56 -0.81 10.74 15.41
CA GLU A 56 -0.21 11.08 16.71
C GLU A 56 0.00 9.81 17.56
N ASP A 57 -1.00 8.93 17.62
CA ASP A 57 -0.93 7.65 18.31
C ASP A 57 0.20 6.73 17.79
N LEU A 58 0.55 6.77 16.51
CA LEU A 58 1.64 5.97 15.95
C LEU A 58 2.97 6.34 16.60
N VAL A 59 3.18 7.63 16.84
CA VAL A 59 4.41 8.16 17.43
C VAL A 59 4.40 7.98 18.94
N ILE A 60 3.32 8.36 19.62
CA ILE A 60 3.24 8.33 21.09
C ILE A 60 3.30 6.89 21.63
N LYS A 61 2.66 5.93 20.95
CA LYS A 61 2.63 4.52 21.38
C LYS A 61 3.88 3.74 20.97
N THR A 62 4.88 4.40 20.37
CA THR A 62 6.14 3.77 20.00
C THR A 62 6.91 3.35 21.26
N LYS A 63 7.37 2.10 21.28
CA LYS A 63 8.17 1.58 22.41
C LYS A 63 9.52 2.29 22.47
N PRO A 64 10.07 2.53 23.67
CA PRO A 64 11.40 3.10 23.81
C PRO A 64 12.45 2.17 23.20
N PRO A 65 13.60 2.71 22.75
CA PRO A 65 14.65 1.94 22.12
C PRO A 65 15.22 0.89 23.09
N ALA A 66 15.39 -0.33 22.60
CA ALA A 66 15.97 -1.44 23.33
C ALA A 66 17.49 -1.46 23.19
N VAL A 67 18.20 -1.65 24.29
CA VAL A 67 19.67 -1.73 24.28
C VAL A 67 20.09 -3.18 24.01
N ILE A 68 20.86 -3.39 22.95
CA ILE A 68 21.53 -4.66 22.66
C ILE A 68 22.94 -4.58 23.22
N GLY A 69 23.09 -4.97 24.48
CA GLY A 69 24.33 -4.80 25.24
C GLY A 69 25.58 -5.41 24.60
N PHE A 70 25.46 -6.56 23.92
CA PHE A 70 26.62 -7.21 23.29
C PHE A 70 27.09 -6.52 22.00
N LEU A 71 26.22 -5.75 21.33
CA LEU A 71 26.56 -4.96 20.15
C LEU A 71 26.90 -3.51 20.49
N SER A 72 26.71 -3.11 21.76
CA SER A 72 26.70 -1.70 22.16
C SER A 72 25.80 -0.84 21.26
N ALA A 73 24.67 -1.41 20.83
CA ALA A 73 23.77 -0.83 19.85
C ALA A 73 22.36 -0.64 20.44
N PHE A 74 21.61 0.29 19.88
CA PHE A 74 20.20 0.53 20.20
C PHE A 74 19.32 0.06 19.05
N VAL A 75 18.20 -0.59 19.36
CA VAL A 75 17.19 -0.98 18.38
C VAL A 75 15.87 -0.31 18.72
N GLY A 76 15.33 0.42 17.76
CA GLY A 76 14.13 1.24 17.94
C GLY A 76 14.43 2.68 17.58
N TYR A 77 13.55 3.57 17.98
CA TYR A 77 13.61 4.97 17.58
C TYR A 77 14.15 5.87 18.69
N SER A 78 14.84 6.93 18.31
CA SER A 78 15.30 7.95 19.26
C SER A 78 14.09 8.68 19.87
N PRO A 79 14.12 9.04 21.17
CA PRO A 79 13.08 9.86 21.80
C PRO A 79 13.03 11.30 21.25
N THR A 80 14.10 11.76 20.60
CA THR A 80 14.23 13.09 19.99
C THR A 80 14.44 12.96 18.49
N ASP A 81 13.67 12.10 17.82
CA ASP A 81 13.67 11.96 16.35
C ASP A 81 12.68 12.92 15.67
N CYS A 82 12.72 12.99 14.33
CA CYS A 82 11.91 13.93 13.55
C CYS A 82 10.41 13.72 13.74
N ALA A 83 9.96 12.48 13.87
CA ALA A 83 8.58 12.15 14.16
C ALA A 83 8.15 12.67 15.54
N SER A 84 9.02 12.52 16.56
CA SER A 84 8.75 12.98 17.93
C SER A 84 8.73 14.51 18.03
N GLU A 85 9.53 15.21 17.22
CA GLU A 85 9.44 16.67 17.11
C GLU A 85 8.15 17.13 16.38
N LEU A 86 7.79 16.50 15.25
CA LEU A 86 6.60 16.87 14.47
C LEU A 86 5.29 16.70 15.26
N VAL A 87 5.19 15.71 16.15
CA VAL A 87 3.97 15.50 16.94
C VAL A 87 3.75 16.57 18.01
N ARG A 88 4.75 17.40 18.33
CA ARG A 88 4.61 18.47 19.33
C ARG A 88 3.68 19.59 18.88
N SER A 89 3.38 19.71 17.59
CA SER A 89 2.49 20.72 17.05
C SER A 89 1.40 20.11 16.19
N LEU A 90 0.22 20.73 16.17
CA LEU A 90 -0.87 20.31 15.28
C LEU A 90 -0.44 20.36 13.81
N ALA A 91 0.36 21.36 13.44
CA ALA A 91 0.89 21.51 12.09
C ALA A 91 1.80 20.33 11.70
N GLY A 92 2.68 19.90 12.60
CA GLY A 92 3.51 18.74 12.36
C GLY A 92 2.73 17.42 12.34
N VAL A 93 1.70 17.25 13.18
CA VAL A 93 0.77 16.10 13.09
C VAL A 93 0.03 16.07 11.75
N GLN A 94 -0.41 17.23 11.26
CA GLN A 94 -1.03 17.35 9.93
C GLN A 94 -0.02 17.01 8.83
N PHE A 95 1.22 17.51 8.91
CA PHE A 95 2.25 17.11 7.96
C PHE A 95 2.50 15.58 7.99
N LEU A 96 2.60 14.98 9.18
CA LEU A 96 2.73 13.53 9.33
C LEU A 96 1.56 12.75 8.72
N GLY A 97 0.35 13.28 8.78
CA GLY A 97 -0.82 12.68 8.13
C GLY A 97 -0.68 12.64 6.61
N LEU A 98 -0.15 13.69 5.98
CA LEU A 98 0.16 13.69 4.55
C LEU A 98 1.31 12.72 4.24
N VAL A 99 2.42 12.81 4.98
CA VAL A 99 3.59 11.91 4.84
C VAL A 99 3.15 10.45 4.89
N THR A 100 2.27 10.12 5.83
CA THR A 100 1.74 8.77 5.99
C THR A 100 1.10 8.26 4.71
N SER A 101 0.29 9.07 4.03
CA SER A 101 -0.32 8.66 2.76
C SER A 101 0.73 8.42 1.66
N LEU A 102 1.75 9.30 1.59
CA LEU A 102 2.81 9.23 0.59
C LEU A 102 3.70 8.00 0.79
N VAL A 103 4.30 7.83 1.97
CA VAL A 103 5.31 6.79 2.20
C VAL A 103 4.72 5.38 2.21
N THR A 104 3.45 5.23 2.57
CA THR A 104 2.80 3.90 2.64
C THR A 104 2.26 3.39 1.32
N THR A 105 2.24 4.21 0.27
CA THR A 105 1.70 3.81 -1.04
C THR A 105 2.62 4.17 -2.21
N ILE A 106 3.29 5.31 -2.12
CA ILE A 106 4.08 5.90 -3.21
C ILE A 106 5.59 5.76 -2.96
N GLY A 107 5.98 5.72 -1.68
CA GLY A 107 7.36 5.60 -1.24
C GLY A 107 8.11 6.94 -1.17
N ALA A 108 9.26 6.94 -0.49
CA ALA A 108 9.99 8.17 -0.15
C ALA A 108 10.49 8.97 -1.37
N PHE A 109 10.86 8.31 -2.47
CA PHE A 109 11.39 9.00 -3.66
C PHE A 109 10.31 9.81 -4.37
N GLN A 110 9.23 9.16 -4.80
CA GLN A 110 8.13 9.82 -5.48
C GLN A 110 7.36 10.76 -4.54
N GLY A 111 7.24 10.40 -3.26
CA GLY A 111 6.71 11.30 -2.23
C GLY A 111 7.55 12.58 -2.07
N GLY A 112 8.87 12.48 -2.20
CA GLY A 112 9.77 13.64 -2.13
C GLY A 112 9.54 14.61 -3.28
N ASN A 113 9.35 14.08 -4.49
CA ASN A 113 8.99 14.88 -5.68
C ASN A 113 7.61 15.55 -5.51
N ALA A 114 6.63 14.82 -4.96
CA ALA A 114 5.30 15.37 -4.68
C ALA A 114 5.36 16.51 -3.64
N LEU A 115 6.14 16.35 -2.57
CA LEU A 115 6.34 17.40 -1.56
C LEU A 115 7.06 18.62 -2.12
N GLU A 116 8.05 18.43 -2.98
CA GLU A 116 8.74 19.55 -3.64
C GLU A 116 7.77 20.37 -4.49
N ALA A 117 6.90 19.70 -5.27
CA ALA A 117 5.87 20.35 -6.07
C ALA A 117 4.86 21.12 -5.19
N MET A 118 4.44 20.54 -4.06
CA MET A 118 3.55 21.20 -3.09
C MET A 118 4.18 22.43 -2.43
N LEU A 119 5.43 22.32 -1.98
CA LEU A 119 6.14 23.41 -1.32
C LEU A 119 6.43 24.56 -2.31
N THR A 120 6.79 24.23 -3.55
CA THR A 120 7.06 25.22 -4.61
C THR A 120 5.82 25.98 -5.04
N SER A 121 4.65 25.34 -5.01
CA SER A 121 3.37 26.00 -5.33
C SER A 121 2.84 26.82 -4.15
N TRP A 122 3.11 26.39 -2.91
CA TRP A 122 2.66 27.10 -1.70
C TRP A 122 3.50 28.31 -1.32
N ALA A 123 4.84 28.21 -1.39
CA ALA A 123 5.70 29.20 -0.77
C ALA A 123 5.79 30.50 -1.61
N ALA A 124 5.48 31.63 -0.96
CA ALA A 124 5.66 32.96 -1.54
C ALA A 124 7.15 33.29 -1.78
N ASP A 125 8.02 32.79 -0.90
CA ASP A 125 9.47 32.91 -1.02
C ASP A 125 10.09 31.55 -1.37
N LYS A 126 10.64 31.45 -2.58
CA LYS A 126 11.26 30.22 -3.11
C LYS A 126 12.75 30.09 -2.78
N THR A 127 13.33 31.07 -2.08
CA THR A 127 14.78 31.11 -1.84
C THR A 127 15.26 30.10 -0.79
N LEU A 128 14.37 29.66 0.12
CA LEU A 128 14.69 28.75 1.22
C LEU A 128 13.76 27.52 1.24
N LEU A 129 13.65 26.84 0.10
CA LEU A 129 12.91 25.58 0.00
C LEU A 129 13.85 24.37 0.05
N PRO A 130 13.45 23.29 0.77
CA PRO A 130 14.19 22.04 0.72
C PRO A 130 14.08 21.40 -0.66
N THR A 131 15.15 20.75 -1.09
CA THR A 131 15.21 20.01 -2.37
C THR A 131 14.48 18.67 -2.27
N ALA A 132 14.02 18.11 -3.39
CA ALA A 132 13.44 16.75 -3.46
C ALA A 132 14.30 15.68 -2.75
N ARG A 133 15.63 15.79 -2.82
CA ARG A 133 16.54 14.88 -2.12
C ARG A 133 16.42 14.98 -0.59
N GLN A 134 16.39 16.20 -0.07
CA GLN A 134 16.26 16.43 1.38
C GLN A 134 14.88 16.00 1.88
N LEU A 135 13.84 16.18 1.06
CA LEU A 135 12.48 15.73 1.34
C LEU A 135 12.37 14.20 1.31
N LYS A 136 13.02 13.54 0.35
CA LYS A 136 13.14 12.08 0.31
C LYS A 136 13.79 11.55 1.59
N ASP A 137 14.91 12.14 2.02
CA ASP A 137 15.62 11.68 3.22
C ASP A 137 14.73 11.82 4.48
N LEU A 138 13.96 12.91 4.59
CA LEU A 138 12.94 13.09 5.63
C LEU A 138 11.81 12.05 5.54
N LEU A 139 11.31 11.75 4.34
CA LEU A 139 10.27 10.74 4.16
C LEU A 139 10.76 9.34 4.51
N ALA A 140 12.01 9.01 4.15
CA ALA A 140 12.63 7.72 4.44
C ALA A 140 12.79 7.50 5.95
N SER A 141 13.14 8.54 6.73
CA SER A 141 13.22 8.43 8.20
C SER A 141 11.85 8.21 8.86
N LEU A 142 10.77 8.72 8.25
CA LEU A 142 9.40 8.62 8.75
C LEU A 142 8.66 7.34 8.31
N GLU A 143 9.11 6.70 7.23
CA GLU A 143 8.42 5.61 6.54
C GLU A 143 8.01 4.47 7.46
N HIS A 144 8.96 3.91 8.22
CA HIS A 144 8.71 2.73 9.06
C HIS A 144 7.67 2.95 10.16
N ARG A 145 7.60 4.16 10.73
CA ARG A 145 6.55 4.51 11.71
C ARG A 145 5.18 4.65 11.02
N CYS A 146 5.17 5.23 9.83
CA CYS A 146 3.95 5.49 9.07
C CYS A 146 3.30 4.22 8.49
N MET A 147 4.06 3.15 8.22
CA MET A 147 3.53 1.88 7.68
C MET A 147 2.42 1.26 8.53
N ARG A 148 2.39 1.53 9.84
CA ARG A 148 1.37 1.00 10.76
C ARG A 148 0.08 1.82 10.81
N SER A 149 -0.01 2.87 10.02
CA SER A 149 -1.18 3.75 9.94
C SER A 149 -2.41 3.09 9.32
N GLY A 150 -2.26 2.01 8.57
CA GLY A 150 -3.35 1.38 7.82
C GLY A 150 -3.91 2.23 6.68
N PHE A 151 -3.18 3.23 6.18
CA PHE A 151 -3.60 3.97 4.97
C PHE A 151 -3.60 3.05 3.74
N ALA A 152 -2.55 2.26 3.54
CA ALA A 152 -2.48 1.25 2.46
C ALA A 152 -3.64 0.24 2.55
N ASP A 153 -3.99 -0.20 3.76
CA ASP A 153 -5.19 -1.02 3.99
C ASP A 153 -6.48 -0.33 3.56
N SER A 154 -6.60 0.98 3.78
CA SER A 154 -7.76 1.76 3.34
C SER A 154 -7.83 1.83 1.81
N VAL A 155 -6.70 2.04 1.13
CA VAL A 155 -6.63 2.03 -0.34
C VAL A 155 -7.08 0.68 -0.89
N LEU A 156 -6.54 -0.42 -0.35
CA LEU A 156 -6.92 -1.77 -0.74
C LEU A 156 -8.40 -2.06 -0.46
N GLY A 157 -8.92 -1.58 0.67
CA GLY A 157 -10.34 -1.69 1.01
C GLY A 157 -11.25 -1.01 -0.01
N TYR A 158 -10.89 0.18 -0.49
CA TYR A 158 -11.64 0.86 -1.55
C TYR A 158 -11.45 0.20 -2.92
N HIS A 159 -10.27 -0.35 -3.21
CA HIS A 159 -10.04 -1.16 -4.42
C HIS A 159 -11.00 -2.35 -4.44
N ILE A 160 -11.03 -3.12 -3.35
CA ILE A 160 -11.98 -4.21 -3.13
C ILE A 160 -13.42 -3.73 -3.31
N LEU A 161 -13.83 -2.63 -2.68
CA LEU A 161 -15.20 -2.11 -2.80
C LEU A 161 -15.57 -1.81 -4.25
N LEU A 162 -14.73 -1.03 -4.94
CA LEU A 162 -14.97 -0.58 -6.31
C LEU A 162 -15.02 -1.75 -7.30
N THR A 163 -14.18 -2.77 -7.12
CA THR A 163 -14.25 -3.99 -7.93
C THR A 163 -15.56 -4.77 -7.70
N THR A 164 -16.15 -4.71 -6.50
CA THR A 164 -17.39 -5.47 -6.18
C THR A 164 -18.63 -4.82 -6.75
N SER A 165 -18.65 -3.49 -6.79
CA SER A 165 -19.83 -2.71 -7.18
C SER A 165 -20.06 -2.66 -8.69
N LEU A 166 -19.23 -3.34 -9.47
CA LEU A 166 -19.33 -3.43 -10.92
C LEU A 166 -20.28 -4.58 -11.29
N ASN A 167 -21.51 -4.25 -11.72
CA ASN A 167 -22.32 -5.15 -12.56
C ASN A 167 -21.80 -5.16 -14.02
N LEU A 168 -20.48 -5.11 -14.21
CA LEU A 168 -19.88 -5.20 -15.55
C LEU A 168 -19.66 -6.68 -15.88
N SER A 169 -19.81 -7.04 -17.16
CA SER A 169 -19.42 -8.36 -17.66
C SER A 169 -17.97 -8.66 -17.25
N GLY A 170 -17.73 -9.84 -16.67
CA GLY A 170 -16.59 -10.14 -15.79
C GLY A 170 -15.18 -9.85 -16.30
N THR A 171 -14.96 -9.69 -17.60
CA THR A 171 -13.64 -9.34 -18.15
C THR A 171 -13.30 -7.85 -18.03
N GLN A 172 -14.25 -6.94 -18.32
CA GLN A 172 -13.96 -5.49 -18.37
C GLN A 172 -13.78 -4.86 -16.98
N ALA A 173 -14.56 -5.30 -15.98
CA ALA A 173 -14.41 -4.85 -14.59
C ALA A 173 -13.12 -5.32 -13.95
N HIS A 174 -12.73 -6.55 -14.26
CA HIS A 174 -11.50 -7.16 -13.75
C HIS A 174 -10.31 -6.42 -14.34
N ASP A 175 -10.25 -6.24 -15.67
CA ASP A 175 -9.13 -5.60 -16.36
C ASP A 175 -8.92 -4.12 -15.99
N LEU A 176 -9.99 -3.35 -15.69
CA LEU A 176 -9.91 -1.95 -15.23
C LEU A 176 -9.08 -1.78 -13.94
N TRP A 177 -9.11 -2.78 -13.05
CA TRP A 177 -8.52 -2.70 -11.71
C TRP A 177 -7.53 -3.84 -11.42
N ARG A 178 -7.25 -4.68 -12.41
CA ARG A 178 -6.40 -5.86 -12.29
C ARG A 178 -4.99 -5.43 -11.95
N GLY A 179 -4.40 -6.08 -10.95
CA GLY A 179 -2.96 -6.01 -10.76
C GLY A 179 -2.37 -4.73 -10.19
N CYS A 180 -3.17 -3.75 -9.73
CA CYS A 180 -2.91 -2.81 -8.60
C CYS A 180 -3.74 -1.52 -8.72
N ALA A 181 -4.07 -0.90 -7.59
CA ALA A 181 -4.50 0.49 -7.61
C ALA A 181 -3.29 1.38 -7.99
N GLN A 182 -3.51 2.31 -8.91
CA GLN A 182 -2.51 3.32 -9.25
C GLN A 182 -2.62 4.49 -8.28
N TYR A 183 -1.62 5.37 -8.30
CA TYR A 183 -1.64 6.63 -7.56
C TYR A 183 -1.43 7.83 -8.52
N PRO A 184 -1.93 9.02 -8.17
CA PRO A 184 -1.70 10.23 -8.96
C PRO A 184 -0.21 10.56 -9.06
N GLU A 185 0.27 11.12 -10.17
CA GLU A 185 1.64 11.61 -10.24
C GLU A 185 1.88 12.77 -9.25
N ALA A 186 3.15 13.13 -9.01
CA ALA A 186 3.54 14.17 -8.05
C ALA A 186 2.74 15.48 -8.18
N VAL A 187 2.51 15.94 -9.42
CA VAL A 187 1.69 17.14 -9.71
C VAL A 187 0.23 16.90 -9.38
N GLY A 188 -0.34 15.74 -9.76
CA GLY A 188 -1.71 15.37 -9.43
C GLY A 188 -1.97 15.33 -7.93
N ILE A 189 -1.03 14.79 -7.15
CA ILE A 189 -1.12 14.79 -5.67
C ILE A 189 -1.07 16.22 -5.13
N ALA A 190 -0.14 17.05 -5.61
CA ALA A 190 -0.03 18.44 -5.19
C ALA A 190 -1.34 19.21 -5.42
N MET A 191 -2.00 18.95 -6.55
CA MET A 191 -3.27 19.58 -6.91
C MET A 191 -4.46 19.05 -6.11
N LEU A 192 -4.50 17.75 -5.79
CA LEU A 192 -5.50 17.20 -4.86
C LEU A 192 -5.35 17.83 -3.47
N VAL A 193 -4.12 17.94 -2.98
CA VAL A 193 -3.84 18.59 -1.71
C VAL A 193 -4.31 20.05 -1.76
N ASP A 194 -3.99 20.80 -2.81
CA ASP A 194 -4.42 22.19 -2.93
C ASP A 194 -5.95 22.34 -3.01
N ALA A 195 -6.63 21.50 -3.81
CA ALA A 195 -8.09 21.49 -3.89
C ALA A 195 -8.74 21.24 -2.51
N PHE A 196 -8.22 20.32 -1.71
CA PHE A 196 -8.73 20.07 -0.36
C PHE A 196 -8.41 21.23 0.61
N ARG A 197 -7.25 21.87 0.46
CA ARG A 197 -6.92 23.09 1.21
C ARG A 197 -7.91 24.21 0.89
N GLN A 198 -8.26 24.39 -0.39
CA GLN A 198 -9.26 25.35 -0.83
C GLN A 198 -10.67 24.99 -0.33
N LEU A 199 -11.03 23.72 -0.26
CA LEU A 199 -12.35 23.26 0.19
C LEU A 199 -12.57 23.39 1.71
N SER A 200 -11.57 23.05 2.53
CA SER A 200 -11.81 22.83 3.95
C SER A 200 -11.06 23.76 4.91
N ARG A 201 -10.10 24.57 4.43
CA ARG A 201 -9.21 25.31 5.35
C ARG A 201 -8.88 26.73 4.96
N ILE A 202 -8.60 27.00 3.68
CA ILE A 202 -8.00 28.26 3.24
C ILE A 202 -8.83 28.97 2.17
N GLY A 203 -9.61 28.24 1.37
CA GLY A 203 -10.35 28.81 0.24
C GLY A 203 -11.86 28.86 0.46
N ASP A 204 -12.54 29.37 -0.58
CA ASP A 204 -14.00 29.53 -0.65
C ASP A 204 -14.64 28.44 -1.55
N ALA A 205 -13.93 27.33 -1.79
CA ALA A 205 -14.47 26.26 -2.61
C ALA A 205 -15.61 25.55 -1.86
N GLN A 206 -16.71 25.29 -2.57
CA GLN A 206 -17.88 24.61 -2.02
C GLN A 206 -17.92 23.13 -2.45
N GLN A 207 -17.35 22.83 -3.63
CA GLN A 207 -17.37 21.50 -4.19
C GLN A 207 -16.10 21.22 -5.01
N VAL A 208 -15.64 19.98 -4.97
CA VAL A 208 -14.55 19.45 -5.80
C VAL A 208 -15.05 18.21 -6.54
N THR A 209 -14.89 18.20 -7.86
CA THR A 209 -15.17 17.03 -8.69
C THR A 209 -13.88 16.50 -9.26
N ILE A 210 -13.64 15.20 -9.09
CA ILE A 210 -12.42 14.53 -9.51
C ILE A 210 -12.80 13.44 -10.52
N ARG A 211 -12.37 13.57 -11.78
CA ARG A 211 -12.50 12.52 -12.78
C ARG A 211 -11.23 11.71 -12.81
N THR A 212 -11.34 10.39 -12.80
CA THR A 212 -10.18 9.50 -12.77
C THR A 212 -10.54 8.11 -13.29
N THR A 213 -9.52 7.32 -13.61
CA THR A 213 -9.61 5.89 -13.89
C THR A 213 -8.94 5.12 -12.74
N ALA A 214 -7.80 4.45 -13.00
CA ALA A 214 -7.12 3.51 -12.12
C ALA A 214 -6.62 4.08 -10.77
N CYS A 215 -6.64 5.40 -10.58
CA CYS A 215 -6.27 6.05 -9.31
C CYS A 215 -7.44 6.21 -8.32
N ALA A 216 -8.68 5.86 -8.69
CA ALA A 216 -9.85 6.09 -7.84
C ALA A 216 -9.72 5.51 -6.41
N PRO A 217 -9.24 4.27 -6.17
CA PRO A 217 -9.11 3.73 -4.82
C PRO A 217 -8.22 4.59 -3.93
N TRP A 218 -7.10 5.08 -4.49
CA TRP A 218 -6.18 5.95 -3.77
C TRP A 218 -6.83 7.29 -3.46
N ILE A 219 -7.48 7.92 -4.44
CA ILE A 219 -8.14 9.22 -4.29
C ILE A 219 -9.28 9.14 -3.26
N VAL A 220 -10.08 8.08 -3.29
CA VAL A 220 -11.19 7.84 -2.35
C VAL A 220 -10.65 7.65 -0.93
N ALA A 221 -9.61 6.84 -0.76
CA ALA A 221 -8.95 6.65 0.54
C ALA A 221 -8.33 7.96 1.06
N PHE A 222 -7.64 8.70 0.21
CA PHE A 222 -7.01 9.98 0.53
C PHE A 222 -8.05 11.05 0.88
N THR A 223 -9.17 11.10 0.17
CA THR A 223 -10.28 12.01 0.49
C THR A 223 -10.83 11.72 1.89
N LYS A 224 -11.10 10.44 2.22
CA LYS A 224 -11.53 10.06 3.56
C LYS A 224 -10.48 10.38 4.62
N TRP A 225 -9.20 10.17 4.30
CA TRP A 225 -8.08 10.48 5.17
C TRP A 225 -7.99 11.98 5.49
N CYS A 226 -8.22 12.83 4.49
CA CYS A 226 -8.20 14.28 4.62
C CYS A 226 -9.45 14.86 5.26
N LEU A 227 -10.64 14.40 4.86
CA LEU A 227 -11.90 15.05 5.20
C LEU A 227 -12.71 14.29 6.25
N GLY A 228 -12.37 13.04 6.57
CA GLY A 228 -13.05 12.20 7.56
C GLY A 228 -14.20 11.37 7.00
N HIS A 229 -14.67 11.68 5.79
CA HIS A 229 -15.76 10.97 5.12
C HIS A 229 -15.34 10.59 3.69
N PRO A 230 -15.80 9.44 3.17
CA PRO A 230 -15.58 9.11 1.77
C PRO A 230 -16.30 10.11 0.84
N PRO A 231 -15.79 10.33 -0.38
CA PRO A 231 -16.49 11.09 -1.40
C PRO A 231 -17.72 10.33 -1.90
N SER A 232 -18.62 11.06 -2.57
CA SER A 232 -19.61 10.43 -3.43
C SER A 232 -18.93 9.90 -4.69
N ILE A 233 -19.25 8.68 -5.12
CA ILE A 233 -18.59 8.00 -6.22
C ILE A 233 -19.64 7.64 -7.28
N TYR A 234 -19.40 8.07 -8.52
CA TYR A 234 -20.25 7.79 -9.68
C TYR A 234 -19.40 7.27 -10.84
N PHE A 235 -20.02 6.57 -11.77
CA PHE A 235 -19.45 6.39 -13.10
C PHE A 235 -19.74 7.59 -14.00
N GLU A 236 -19.04 7.68 -15.13
CA GLU A 236 -19.34 8.68 -16.17
C GLU A 236 -20.77 8.61 -16.73
N ASP A 237 -21.42 7.44 -16.67
CA ASP A 237 -22.82 7.26 -17.06
C ASP A 237 -23.81 7.75 -15.97
N GLY A 238 -23.32 8.30 -14.86
CA GLY A 238 -24.10 8.81 -13.75
C GLY A 238 -24.57 7.74 -12.76
N HIS A 239 -24.22 6.47 -12.96
CA HIS A 239 -24.60 5.41 -12.04
C HIS A 239 -23.84 5.54 -10.70
N PRO A 240 -24.54 5.62 -9.54
CA PRO A 240 -23.89 5.78 -8.24
C PRO A 240 -23.24 4.46 -7.78
N LEU A 241 -21.98 4.54 -7.38
CA LEU A 241 -21.26 3.46 -6.69
C LEU A 241 -21.33 3.61 -5.17
N LEU A 242 -21.22 4.85 -4.70
CA LEU A 242 -21.32 5.19 -3.28
C LEU A 242 -21.88 6.61 -3.19
N GLU A 243 -23.15 6.74 -2.84
CA GLU A 243 -23.77 8.05 -2.63
C GLU A 243 -23.60 8.48 -1.17
N GLN A 244 -23.10 9.70 -0.95
CA GLN A 244 -22.98 10.31 0.36
C GLN A 244 -23.75 11.63 0.38
N SER A 245 -24.59 11.81 1.39
CA SER A 245 -25.33 13.05 1.58
C SER A 245 -24.41 14.15 2.12
N ALA A 246 -24.46 15.35 1.53
CA ALA A 246 -23.77 16.55 2.02
C ALA A 246 -22.23 16.46 2.05
N VAL A 247 -21.62 15.78 1.07
CA VAL A 247 -20.15 15.74 0.91
C VAL A 247 -19.72 16.66 -0.22
N GLY A 248 -18.76 17.55 0.03
CA GLY A 248 -18.22 18.51 -0.94
C GLY A 248 -17.25 17.91 -1.97
N VAL A 249 -17.09 16.58 -2.02
CA VAL A 249 -16.18 15.89 -2.98
C VAL A 249 -16.92 14.80 -3.72
N THR A 250 -16.84 14.85 -5.05
CA THR A 250 -17.40 13.84 -5.95
C THR A 250 -16.29 13.23 -6.80
N VAL A 251 -16.22 11.89 -6.87
CA VAL A 251 -15.29 11.15 -7.72
C VAL A 251 -16.08 10.51 -8.86
N ILE A 252 -15.72 10.83 -10.10
CA ILE A 252 -16.29 10.26 -11.32
C ILE A 252 -15.26 9.29 -11.91
N VAL A 253 -15.65 8.02 -12.01
CA VAL A 253 -14.81 6.95 -12.52
C VAL A 253 -15.08 6.76 -14.01
N SER A 254 -14.07 7.01 -14.84
CA SER A 254 -14.13 6.69 -16.27
C SER A 254 -13.84 5.21 -16.51
N ARG A 255 -14.52 4.65 -17.52
CA ARG A 255 -14.30 3.26 -17.98
C ARG A 255 -13.31 3.20 -19.15
N ASP A 256 -12.91 4.34 -19.70
CA ASP A 256 -12.01 4.38 -20.85
C ASP A 256 -10.57 4.19 -20.38
N ILE A 257 -10.01 3.00 -20.64
CA ILE A 257 -8.60 2.68 -20.38
C ILE A 257 -7.78 3.23 -21.56
N GLY A 258 -7.79 4.54 -21.75
CA GLY A 258 -6.82 5.20 -22.61
C GLY A 258 -5.39 4.96 -22.09
N ASP A 259 -4.39 5.11 -22.95
CA ASP A 259 -2.96 4.85 -22.64
C ASP A 259 -2.41 5.66 -21.45
N HIS A 260 -3.16 6.66 -20.95
CA HIS A 260 -2.83 7.49 -19.80
C HIS A 260 -4.03 7.62 -18.85
N SER A 261 -3.84 7.22 -17.59
CA SER A 261 -4.82 7.41 -16.52
C SER A 261 -4.95 8.90 -16.18
N GLU A 262 -5.62 9.71 -17.00
CA GLU A 262 -5.77 11.15 -16.73
C GLU A 262 -6.65 11.38 -15.50
N ILE A 263 -6.23 12.35 -14.69
CA ILE A 263 -6.90 12.82 -13.49
C ILE A 263 -7.31 14.27 -13.76
N GLU A 264 -8.61 14.53 -13.77
CA GLU A 264 -9.13 15.89 -13.90
C GLU A 264 -9.71 16.34 -12.56
N ILE A 265 -9.28 17.49 -12.05
CA ILE A 265 -9.76 18.07 -10.80
C ILE A 265 -10.42 19.40 -11.15
N ALA A 266 -11.72 19.48 -10.84
CA ALA A 266 -12.52 20.68 -11.02
C ALA A 266 -12.92 21.23 -9.65
N VAL A 267 -12.57 22.49 -9.37
CA VAL A 267 -12.88 23.17 -8.11
C VAL A 267 -13.98 24.21 -8.36
N TYR A 268 -15.07 24.12 -7.61
CA TYR A 268 -16.26 24.95 -7.76
C TYR A 268 -16.40 25.91 -6.58
N ARG A 269 -16.53 27.20 -6.90
CA ARG A 269 -16.87 28.27 -5.93
C ARG A 269 -18.38 28.59 -5.95
N GLU A 270 -19.04 28.31 -7.06
CA GLU A 270 -20.50 28.43 -7.29
C GLU A 270 -21.01 27.21 -8.09
N VAL A 271 -22.33 26.97 -8.06
CA VAL A 271 -22.97 25.67 -8.41
C VAL A 271 -22.83 25.26 -9.89
N ASP A 272 -22.57 26.18 -10.82
CA ASP A 272 -22.76 25.88 -12.26
C ASP A 272 -21.49 25.96 -13.14
N THR A 273 -20.38 26.55 -12.67
CA THR A 273 -19.13 26.61 -13.46
C THR A 273 -17.88 26.36 -12.62
N PRO A 274 -16.98 25.46 -13.06
CA PRO A 274 -15.72 25.24 -12.37
C PRO A 274 -14.89 26.53 -12.44
N ALA A 275 -14.45 27.00 -11.27
CA ALA A 275 -13.53 28.15 -11.19
C ALA A 275 -12.14 27.77 -11.69
N GLU A 276 -11.80 26.49 -11.60
CA GLU A 276 -10.52 25.93 -12.00
C GLU A 276 -10.75 24.50 -12.52
N LEU A 277 -10.20 24.19 -13.70
CA LEU A 277 -10.14 22.84 -14.26
C LEU A 277 -8.68 22.48 -14.47
N ILE A 278 -8.24 21.39 -13.85
CA ILE A 278 -6.84 20.98 -13.80
C ILE A 278 -6.74 19.55 -14.30
N THR A 279 -5.83 19.30 -15.25
CA THR A 279 -5.54 17.96 -15.78
C THR A 279 -4.16 17.51 -15.32
N ALA A 280 -4.07 16.33 -14.72
CA ALA A 280 -2.84 15.66 -14.31
C ALA A 280 -2.84 14.22 -14.82
N ARG A 281 -1.70 13.54 -14.79
CA ARG A 281 -1.61 12.12 -15.16
C ARG A 281 -1.54 11.23 -13.92
N GLY A 282 -2.08 10.05 -14.03
CA GLY A 282 -1.87 8.94 -13.12
C GLY A 282 -0.59 8.20 -13.49
N MET A 283 0.09 7.66 -12.48
CA MET A 283 1.26 6.83 -12.72
C MET A 283 0.84 5.40 -13.04
N ALA A 284 1.45 4.82 -14.07
CA ALA A 284 1.22 3.42 -14.43
C ALA A 284 1.81 2.43 -13.40
N GLU A 285 2.64 2.91 -12.46
CA GLU A 285 3.27 2.06 -11.46
C GLU A 285 2.26 1.65 -10.36
N PRO A 286 2.23 0.35 -10.00
CA PRO A 286 1.44 -0.11 -8.87
C PRO A 286 1.91 0.57 -7.57
N TYR A 287 0.97 0.91 -6.67
CA TYR A 287 1.37 1.41 -5.35
C TYR A 287 2.11 0.30 -4.57
N CYS A 288 3.14 0.69 -3.81
CA CYS A 288 3.94 -0.20 -2.97
C CYS A 288 3.61 0.10 -1.51
N GLY A 289 2.83 -0.76 -0.86
CA GLY A 289 2.41 -0.55 0.52
C GLY A 289 2.25 -1.84 1.30
N MET A 290 2.70 -1.82 2.57
CA MET A 290 2.41 -2.92 3.48
C MET A 290 0.93 -2.90 3.87
N VAL A 291 0.20 -3.94 3.49
CA VAL A 291 -1.19 -4.16 3.87
C VAL A 291 -1.29 -5.26 4.93
N SER A 292 -2.37 -5.24 5.71
CA SER A 292 -2.70 -6.33 6.62
C SER A 292 -2.84 -7.66 5.85
N ILE A 293 -2.42 -8.76 6.49
CA ILE A 293 -2.53 -10.10 5.92
C ILE A 293 -3.99 -10.45 5.59
N GLU A 294 -4.93 -9.94 6.38
CA GLU A 294 -6.36 -10.10 6.19
C GLU A 294 -6.83 -9.45 4.87
N ASN A 295 -6.47 -8.19 4.63
CA ASN A 295 -6.85 -7.51 3.39
C ASN A 295 -6.09 -8.05 2.18
N TYR A 296 -4.83 -8.44 2.35
CA TYR A 296 -4.05 -9.11 1.32
C TYR A 296 -4.71 -10.41 0.86
N GLY A 297 -5.14 -11.25 1.80
CA GLY A 297 -5.83 -12.51 1.49
C GLY A 297 -7.18 -12.29 0.80
N ARG A 298 -7.97 -11.30 1.24
CA ARG A 298 -9.21 -10.92 0.54
C ARG A 298 -8.97 -10.44 -0.89
N TRP A 299 -7.92 -9.64 -1.09
CA TRP A 299 -7.53 -9.17 -2.42
C TRP A 299 -7.09 -10.34 -3.31
N LEU A 300 -6.19 -11.21 -2.84
CA LEU A 300 -5.76 -12.40 -3.58
C LEU A 300 -6.95 -13.30 -3.97
N CYS A 301 -7.87 -13.56 -3.04
CA CYS A 301 -9.05 -14.36 -3.33
C CYS A 301 -9.89 -13.75 -4.46
N ARG A 302 -9.88 -12.43 -4.62
CA ARG A 302 -10.64 -11.75 -5.67
C ARG A 302 -9.90 -11.69 -7.00
N ASP A 303 -8.62 -11.35 -6.95
CA ASP A 303 -7.78 -11.25 -8.16
C ASP A 303 -7.73 -12.58 -8.92
N TYR A 304 -7.75 -13.70 -8.18
CA TYR A 304 -7.79 -15.05 -8.73
C TYR A 304 -9.20 -15.69 -8.82
N GLU A 305 -10.27 -14.92 -8.64
CA GLU A 305 -11.68 -15.39 -8.72
C GLU A 305 -12.07 -16.49 -7.70
N LEU A 306 -11.27 -16.64 -6.66
CA LEU A 306 -11.45 -17.60 -5.58
C LEU A 306 -12.39 -17.10 -4.48
N ALA A 307 -12.94 -15.89 -4.61
CA ALA A 307 -13.93 -15.33 -3.71
C ALA A 307 -15.32 -15.99 -3.82
N SER A 308 -15.53 -16.85 -4.83
CA SER A 308 -16.73 -17.69 -4.93
C SER A 308 -16.81 -18.67 -3.74
N ASN A 309 -18.01 -19.08 -3.34
CA ASN A 309 -18.18 -19.99 -2.20
C ASN A 309 -17.43 -21.32 -2.42
N ILE A 310 -17.43 -21.83 -3.66
CA ILE A 310 -16.74 -23.08 -4.01
C ILE A 310 -15.22 -22.86 -4.06
N GLY A 311 -14.75 -21.78 -4.70
CA GLY A 311 -13.32 -21.44 -4.77
C GLY A 311 -12.71 -21.20 -3.40
N PHE A 312 -13.41 -20.48 -2.53
CA PHE A 312 -12.96 -20.19 -1.17
C PHE A 312 -12.84 -21.48 -0.33
N ARG A 313 -13.83 -22.38 -0.42
CA ARG A 313 -13.78 -23.69 0.22
C ARG A 313 -12.65 -24.57 -0.34
N ALA A 314 -12.39 -24.50 -1.64
CA ALA A 314 -11.28 -25.21 -2.27
C ALA A 314 -9.92 -24.72 -1.75
N ILE A 315 -9.70 -23.40 -1.65
CA ILE A 315 -8.49 -22.84 -1.03
C ILE A 315 -8.37 -23.29 0.43
N GLN A 316 -9.45 -23.17 1.20
CA GLN A 316 -9.45 -23.54 2.62
C GLN A 316 -9.04 -24.99 2.83
N GLN A 317 -9.42 -25.89 1.92
CA GLN A 317 -8.96 -27.29 1.95
C GLN A 317 -7.53 -27.44 1.46
N ALA A 318 -7.14 -26.75 0.38
CA ALA A 318 -5.85 -26.94 -0.28
C ALA A 318 -4.65 -26.38 0.50
N LEU A 319 -4.78 -25.19 1.09
CA LEU A 319 -3.66 -24.45 1.70
C LEU A 319 -2.92 -25.24 2.78
N PRO A 320 -3.57 -25.90 3.75
CA PRO A 320 -2.87 -26.70 4.76
C PRO A 320 -1.94 -27.77 4.20
N TYR A 321 -2.39 -28.46 3.15
CA TYR A 321 -1.61 -29.52 2.51
C TYR A 321 -0.49 -28.94 1.65
N ALA A 322 -0.80 -27.90 0.86
CA ALA A 322 0.19 -27.24 0.01
C ALA A 322 1.33 -26.63 0.84
N LEU A 323 1.00 -25.89 1.91
CA LEU A 323 1.97 -25.29 2.82
C LEU A 323 2.83 -26.36 3.50
N LYS A 324 2.22 -27.46 3.98
CA LYS A 324 2.99 -28.53 4.62
C LYS A 324 3.96 -29.19 3.64
N GLN A 325 3.56 -29.40 2.40
CA GLN A 325 4.45 -29.91 1.36
C GLN A 325 5.61 -28.94 1.07
N ILE A 326 5.33 -27.64 0.94
CA ILE A 326 6.38 -26.63 0.72
C ILE A 326 7.37 -26.64 1.88
N ILE A 327 6.90 -26.56 3.14
CA ILE A 327 7.78 -26.52 4.31
C ILE A 327 8.63 -27.80 4.42
N THR A 328 8.04 -28.96 4.10
CA THR A 328 8.72 -30.26 4.25
C THR A 328 9.73 -30.53 3.13
N HIS A 329 9.45 -30.05 1.91
CA HIS A 329 10.22 -30.41 0.72
C HIS A 329 11.03 -29.24 0.12
N MET A 330 10.80 -28.00 0.53
CA MET A 330 11.56 -26.85 0.06
C MET A 330 12.95 -26.87 0.68
N GLN A 331 13.95 -27.11 -0.16
CA GLN A 331 15.35 -27.10 0.22
C GLN A 331 16.02 -25.83 -0.31
N PHE A 332 16.59 -25.05 0.60
CA PHE A 332 17.40 -23.90 0.24
C PHE A 332 18.81 -24.38 -0.08
N SER A 333 19.15 -24.45 -1.36
CA SER A 333 20.55 -24.64 -1.75
C SER A 333 21.26 -23.31 -1.61
N TYR A 334 22.14 -23.20 -0.62
CA TYR A 334 23.21 -22.22 -0.66
C TYR A 334 24.20 -22.70 -1.72
N THR A 335 24.04 -22.24 -2.95
CA THR A 335 25.20 -22.15 -3.85
C THR A 335 26.13 -21.11 -3.24
N LEU A 336 27.03 -21.56 -2.35
CA LEU A 336 28.30 -20.90 -2.17
C LEU A 336 28.84 -20.72 -3.59
N ALA A 337 28.85 -19.49 -4.07
CA ALA A 337 29.39 -19.15 -5.37
C ALA A 337 30.79 -19.74 -5.42
N ASP A 338 30.92 -20.86 -6.13
CA ASP A 338 32.19 -21.49 -6.41
C ASP A 338 32.93 -20.48 -7.27
N THR A 339 33.71 -19.64 -6.60
CA THR A 339 34.42 -18.52 -7.21
C THR A 339 35.67 -19.06 -7.87
N LYS A 340 35.52 -20.06 -8.74
CA LYS A 340 36.57 -20.56 -9.62
C LYS A 340 35.95 -21.04 -10.93
N GLN A 341 35.97 -20.11 -11.89
CA GLN A 341 36.25 -20.35 -13.31
C GLN A 341 35.99 -21.78 -13.82
N THR A 342 35.00 -21.97 -14.68
CA THR A 342 35.27 -22.21 -16.11
C THR A 342 34.01 -22.09 -16.95
N SER A 343 34.18 -21.37 -18.05
CA SER A 343 33.26 -21.19 -19.16
C SER A 343 32.76 -22.52 -19.74
N GLN A 344 31.45 -22.78 -19.63
CA GLN A 344 30.69 -23.55 -20.62
C GLN A 344 29.21 -23.14 -20.57
N PRO A 345 28.57 -22.85 -21.72
CA PRO A 345 27.16 -22.48 -21.74
C PRO A 345 26.33 -23.76 -21.58
N GLN A 346 25.79 -24.00 -20.38
CA GLN A 346 24.82 -25.07 -20.19
C GLN A 346 23.43 -24.57 -20.55
N THR A 347 22.96 -25.07 -21.68
CA THR A 347 21.57 -25.10 -22.11
C THR A 347 20.67 -25.69 -21.03
N SER A 348 19.59 -24.97 -20.76
CA SER A 348 18.46 -25.34 -19.92
C SER A 348 18.00 -26.78 -20.19
N SER A 349 18.16 -27.64 -19.17
CA SER A 349 17.48 -28.92 -19.10
C SER A 349 16.95 -29.14 -17.68
N SER A 350 15.70 -29.57 -17.64
CA SER A 350 14.90 -30.04 -16.50
C SER A 350 15.69 -30.41 -15.25
N SER A 351 15.31 -29.82 -14.12
CA SER A 351 15.70 -30.27 -12.78
C SER A 351 15.12 -31.65 -12.48
N THR A 352 15.76 -32.70 -12.99
CA THR A 352 15.55 -34.07 -12.50
C THR A 352 16.16 -34.17 -11.10
N PHE A 353 15.31 -34.50 -10.12
CA PHE A 353 15.70 -34.90 -8.77
C PHE A 353 16.75 -36.03 -8.85
N ARG A 354 18.04 -35.68 -8.70
CA ARG A 354 19.11 -36.66 -8.50
C ARG A 354 19.08 -37.11 -7.04
N ALA A 355 19.08 -38.42 -6.82
CA ALA A 355 19.35 -38.99 -5.50
C ALA A 355 20.74 -38.55 -5.04
N ARG A 356 20.80 -37.94 -3.85
CA ARG A 356 21.96 -37.25 -3.29
C ARG A 356 22.84 -38.16 -2.45
N SER A 357 24.09 -37.75 -2.26
CA SER A 357 25.09 -38.51 -1.49
C SER A 357 24.95 -38.29 0.01
N SER A 358 25.30 -39.28 0.83
CA SER A 358 25.17 -39.24 2.30
C SER A 358 25.91 -38.09 3.01
N LYS A 359 26.88 -37.44 2.35
CA LYS A 359 27.59 -36.27 2.93
C LYS A 359 26.77 -34.97 2.91
N GLU A 360 25.74 -34.88 2.08
CA GLU A 360 24.85 -33.71 2.02
C GLU A 360 23.78 -33.74 3.12
N GLU A 361 23.45 -34.92 3.67
CA GLU A 361 22.50 -35.08 4.78
C GLU A 361 23.02 -34.48 6.10
N ASP A 362 24.32 -34.63 6.39
CA ASP A 362 24.95 -34.09 7.61
C ASP A 362 24.96 -32.56 7.63
N LEU A 363 25.11 -31.91 6.46
CA LEU A 363 25.07 -30.45 6.33
C LEU A 363 23.65 -29.89 6.40
N MET A 364 22.64 -30.67 6.00
CA MET A 364 21.23 -30.29 6.12
C MET A 364 20.73 -30.29 7.57
N GLY A 365 21.31 -31.12 8.45
CA GLY A 365 21.05 -31.07 9.89
C GLY A 365 21.48 -29.75 10.56
N LEU A 366 22.38 -29.00 9.90
CA LEU A 366 22.85 -27.67 10.32
C LEU A 366 22.11 -26.53 9.59
N ALA A 367 21.31 -26.84 8.57
CA ALA A 367 20.52 -25.84 7.86
C ALA A 367 19.40 -25.37 8.78
N THR A 368 19.42 -24.09 9.15
CA THR A 368 18.30 -23.46 9.82
C THR A 368 17.15 -23.39 8.82
N SER A 369 16.04 -24.08 9.10
CA SER A 369 14.81 -23.87 8.33
C SER A 369 14.44 -22.39 8.44
N PRO A 370 14.28 -21.66 7.32
CA PRO A 370 13.85 -20.27 7.38
C PRO A 370 12.36 -20.16 7.71
N PHE A 371 11.64 -21.28 7.79
CA PHE A 371 10.23 -21.31 8.11
C PHE A 371 9.99 -21.26 9.61
N ALA A 372 9.00 -20.46 9.99
CA ALA A 372 8.45 -20.48 11.34
C ALA A 372 7.80 -21.85 11.67
N PRO A 373 7.56 -22.14 12.95
CA PRO A 373 6.82 -23.34 13.34
C PRO A 373 5.44 -23.43 12.68
N ASP A 374 4.95 -24.66 12.46
CA ASP A 374 3.64 -24.94 11.85
C ASP A 374 2.49 -24.16 12.51
N SER A 375 2.55 -23.93 13.83
CA SER A 375 1.54 -23.15 14.56
C SER A 375 1.47 -21.69 14.12
N VAL A 376 2.62 -21.05 13.89
CA VAL A 376 2.69 -19.66 13.41
C VAL A 376 2.18 -19.56 11.98
N ILE A 377 2.56 -20.51 11.13
CA ILE A 377 2.11 -20.54 9.73
C ILE A 377 0.60 -20.80 9.64
N SER A 378 0.08 -21.71 10.47
CA SER A 378 -1.35 -21.96 10.62
C SER A 378 -2.10 -20.70 11.04
N GLU A 379 -1.61 -19.99 12.06
CA GLU A 379 -2.22 -18.72 12.51
C GLU A 379 -2.25 -17.67 11.39
N MET A 380 -1.15 -17.50 10.65
CA MET A 380 -1.10 -16.58 9.52
C MET A 380 -2.07 -16.98 8.40
N THR A 381 -2.22 -18.28 8.13
CA THR A 381 -3.17 -18.80 7.13
C THR A 381 -4.61 -18.52 7.53
N VAL A 382 -4.94 -18.67 8.82
CA VAL A 382 -6.26 -18.35 9.37
C VAL A 382 -6.57 -16.87 9.22
N ARG A 383 -5.60 -16.00 9.52
CA ARG A 383 -5.75 -14.55 9.33
C ARG A 383 -5.91 -14.17 7.85
N LEU A 384 -5.09 -14.75 6.97
CA LEU A 384 -5.17 -14.56 5.52
C LEU A 384 -6.57 -14.88 4.98
N LEU A 385 -7.16 -15.98 5.43
CA LEU A 385 -8.49 -16.42 4.99
C LEU A 385 -9.64 -15.80 5.79
N GLY A 386 -9.36 -15.09 6.89
CA GLY A 386 -10.39 -14.57 7.80
C GLY A 386 -11.20 -15.66 8.50
N LEU A 387 -10.59 -16.80 8.83
CA LEU A 387 -11.28 -17.93 9.45
C LEU A 387 -11.37 -17.75 10.99
N PRO A 388 -12.44 -18.25 11.63
CA PRO A 388 -12.59 -18.17 13.08
C PRO A 388 -11.80 -19.22 13.86
N HIS A 389 -11.33 -20.29 13.20
CA HIS A 389 -10.69 -21.43 13.87
C HIS A 389 -9.32 -21.76 13.26
N PRO A 390 -8.39 -22.32 14.06
CA PRO A 390 -7.09 -22.83 13.59
C PRO A 390 -7.24 -23.83 12.44
N LEU A 391 -6.34 -23.72 11.47
CA LEU A 391 -6.29 -24.61 10.30
C LEU A 391 -4.97 -25.39 10.36
N PRO A 392 -4.93 -26.57 11.00
CA PRO A 392 -3.68 -27.29 11.22
C PRO A 392 -3.07 -27.71 9.87
N LEU A 393 -1.76 -27.51 9.73
CA LEU A 393 -1.03 -28.00 8.56
C LEU A 393 -1.05 -29.54 8.56
N GLN A 394 -1.36 -30.13 7.42
CA GLN A 394 -1.50 -31.59 7.29
C GLN A 394 -0.60 -32.11 6.17
N PRO A 395 0.12 -33.22 6.39
CA PRO A 395 0.85 -33.85 5.30
C PRO A 395 -0.15 -34.43 4.29
N LEU A 396 0.17 -34.30 3.00
CA LEU A 396 -0.63 -34.92 1.96
C LEU A 396 -0.33 -36.43 1.92
N PRO A 397 -1.35 -37.31 1.82
CA PRO A 397 -1.13 -38.74 1.65
C PRO A 397 -0.26 -39.06 0.43
N GLU A 398 0.56 -40.09 0.52
CA GLU A 398 1.44 -40.51 -0.59
C GLU A 398 0.63 -40.79 -1.87
N GLY A 399 1.10 -40.23 -2.99
CA GLY A 399 0.47 -40.40 -4.31
C GLY A 399 -0.75 -39.49 -4.58
N LEU A 400 -1.25 -38.76 -3.58
CA LEU A 400 -2.30 -37.76 -3.78
C LEU A 400 -1.66 -36.42 -4.21
N LEU A 401 -2.31 -35.67 -5.10
CA LEU A 401 -1.95 -34.28 -5.40
C LEU A 401 -2.98 -33.33 -4.78
N VAL A 402 -2.60 -32.08 -4.52
CA VAL A 402 -3.53 -31.05 -4.03
C VAL A 402 -4.76 -30.89 -4.95
N GLY A 403 -4.56 -31.07 -6.27
CA GLY A 403 -5.64 -31.06 -7.25
C GLY A 403 -6.66 -32.20 -7.12
N ASN A 404 -6.34 -33.28 -6.42
CA ASN A 404 -7.22 -34.42 -6.18
C ASN A 404 -8.03 -34.28 -4.88
N LEU A 405 -7.89 -33.18 -4.14
CA LEU A 405 -8.70 -32.95 -2.94
C LEU A 405 -10.16 -32.70 -3.36
N PRO A 406 -11.17 -33.25 -2.66
CA PRO A 406 -12.57 -33.24 -3.13
C PRO A 406 -13.15 -31.85 -3.47
N LEU A 407 -12.83 -30.82 -2.68
CA LEU A 407 -13.32 -29.46 -2.92
C LEU A 407 -12.53 -28.77 -4.03
N VAL A 408 -11.24 -29.11 -4.17
CA VAL A 408 -10.39 -28.61 -5.26
C VAL A 408 -10.81 -29.21 -6.59
N GLU A 409 -11.10 -30.50 -6.63
CA GLU A 409 -11.61 -31.19 -7.81
C GLU A 409 -12.99 -30.67 -8.23
N LEU A 410 -13.88 -30.43 -7.25
CA LEU A 410 -15.17 -29.79 -7.48
C LEU A 410 -15.01 -28.42 -8.12
N TYR A 411 -14.11 -27.59 -7.58
CA TYR A 411 -13.83 -26.25 -8.13
C TYR A 411 -13.20 -26.30 -9.52
N ILE A 412 -12.26 -27.22 -9.76
CA ILE A 412 -11.63 -27.40 -11.07
C ILE A 412 -12.68 -27.81 -12.11
N ARG A 413 -13.66 -28.65 -11.75
CA ARG A 413 -14.77 -29.01 -12.65
C ARG A 413 -15.64 -27.79 -12.98
N ASP A 414 -16.02 -27.00 -11.98
CA ASP A 414 -16.79 -25.76 -12.17
C ASP A 414 -16.04 -24.78 -13.10
N LEU A 415 -14.73 -24.62 -12.89
CA LEU A 415 -13.86 -23.85 -13.77
C LEU A 415 -13.83 -24.40 -15.20
N LYS A 416 -13.80 -25.72 -15.39
CA LYS A 416 -13.82 -26.33 -16.74
C LYS A 416 -15.14 -26.08 -17.46
N GLU A 417 -16.26 -26.17 -16.75
CA GLU A 417 -17.60 -25.92 -17.29
C GLU A 417 -17.77 -24.45 -17.71
N ALA A 418 -17.19 -23.51 -16.95
CA ALA A 418 -17.20 -22.09 -17.27
C ALA A 418 -16.13 -21.65 -18.30
N CYS A 419 -15.10 -22.46 -18.55
CA CYS A 419 -13.96 -22.06 -19.36
C CYS A 419 -14.18 -22.27 -20.86
N SER A 420 -14.19 -21.17 -21.62
CA SER A 420 -14.33 -21.17 -23.09
C SER A 420 -13.03 -21.49 -23.85
N CYS A 421 -11.97 -21.97 -23.17
CA CYS A 421 -10.71 -22.27 -23.85
C CYS A 421 -10.79 -23.55 -24.69
N PRO A 422 -9.98 -23.70 -25.75
CA PRO A 422 -10.00 -24.88 -26.63
C PRO A 422 -9.64 -26.20 -25.95
N LYS A 423 -9.04 -26.16 -24.74
CA LYS A 423 -8.70 -27.34 -23.94
C LYS A 423 -9.84 -27.83 -23.05
N CYS A 424 -10.80 -26.95 -22.74
CA CYS A 424 -11.91 -27.23 -21.82
C CYS A 424 -13.24 -27.34 -22.57
N SER A 425 -13.39 -26.58 -23.65
CA SER A 425 -14.50 -26.69 -24.59
C SER A 425 -13.96 -27.32 -25.87
N ASP A 426 -14.49 -28.47 -26.30
CA ASP A 426 -14.11 -29.17 -27.56
C ASP A 426 -14.43 -28.36 -28.85
N SER A 427 -14.64 -27.05 -28.73
CA SER A 427 -14.96 -26.11 -29.79
C SER A 427 -13.70 -25.48 -30.38
N GLN A 428 -13.56 -25.56 -31.71
CA GLN A 428 -12.50 -24.91 -32.51
C GLN A 428 -12.64 -23.38 -32.60
N SER A 429 -12.98 -22.70 -31.51
CA SER A 429 -13.07 -21.24 -31.46
C SER A 429 -11.67 -20.60 -31.36
N GLN A 430 -11.35 -19.76 -32.33
CA GLN A 430 -10.04 -19.16 -32.63
C GLN A 430 -9.55 -18.08 -31.64
N HIS A 431 -10.05 -18.04 -30.40
CA HIS A 431 -9.56 -17.10 -29.39
C HIS A 431 -8.54 -17.78 -28.48
N PHE A 432 -7.31 -17.25 -28.46
CA PHE A 432 -6.25 -17.61 -27.51
C PHE A 432 -6.61 -17.12 -26.09
N LEU A 433 -7.68 -17.65 -25.51
CA LEU A 433 -8.02 -17.41 -24.11
C LEU A 433 -7.20 -18.35 -23.24
N ASP A 434 -6.56 -17.79 -22.21
CA ASP A 434 -5.85 -18.56 -21.21
C ASP A 434 -6.81 -19.52 -20.49
N CYS A 435 -6.36 -20.76 -20.27
CA CYS A 435 -7.17 -21.79 -19.62
C CYS A 435 -7.33 -21.47 -18.12
N SER A 436 -8.56 -21.27 -17.64
CA SER A 436 -8.87 -20.92 -16.25
C SER A 436 -8.32 -21.93 -15.22
N VAL A 437 -8.29 -23.23 -15.58
CA VAL A 437 -7.68 -24.28 -14.75
C VAL A 437 -6.15 -24.11 -14.66
N THR A 438 -5.52 -23.73 -15.76
CA THR A 438 -4.08 -23.45 -15.78
C THR A 438 -3.77 -22.16 -15.00
N GLY A 439 -4.64 -21.15 -15.11
CA GLY A 439 -4.60 -19.92 -14.32
C GLY A 439 -4.66 -20.20 -12.82
N PHE A 440 -5.59 -21.08 -12.39
CA PHE A 440 -5.68 -21.54 -11.01
C PHE A 440 -4.34 -22.08 -10.52
N PHE A 441 -3.76 -23.10 -11.16
CA PHE A 441 -2.49 -23.66 -10.70
C PHE A 441 -1.27 -22.73 -10.88
N LYS A 442 -1.29 -21.82 -11.86
CA LYS A 442 -0.28 -20.75 -11.99
C LYS A 442 -0.31 -19.81 -10.79
N ALA A 443 -1.49 -19.51 -10.22
CA ALA A 443 -1.61 -18.70 -9.01
C ALA A 443 -0.88 -19.30 -7.79
N TRP A 444 -0.64 -20.61 -7.78
CA TRP A 444 0.12 -21.30 -6.73
C TRP A 444 1.62 -21.41 -7.02
N ARG A 445 2.07 -21.03 -8.22
CA ARG A 445 3.50 -20.96 -8.59
C ARG A 445 4.00 -19.54 -8.38
N ILE A 446 4.10 -19.11 -7.12
CA ILE A 446 4.83 -17.90 -6.72
C ILE A 446 6.17 -18.33 -6.11
#